data_AF-A0A1F5LQL6-F1
#
_entry.id   AF-A0A1F5LQL6-F1
#
_cell.length_a   1.000
_cell.length_b   1.000
_cell.length_c   1.000
_cell.angle_alpha   90.00
_cell.angle_beta   90.00
_cell.angle_gamma   90.00
#
_symmetry.space_group_name_H-M   'P 1'
#
loop_
_entity.id
_entity.type
_entity.pdbx_description
1 polymer ?
#
loop_
_entity_poly.entity_id
_entity_poly.type
_entity_poly.pdbx_seq_one_letter_code
_entity_poly.pdbx_strand_id
1 'polypeptide(L)'
;MSSGSNGARRMVSLLRPSIVDPGVCRSCQETLGRRSYASAAPAATETTSTSASTTPVVKPAYTINAGVVLSRPPQITRDLEPFEKSYYFYQKRLNERLALPFTKYFYFKRGTPADEDWKKKILERRTAARDIGKYNAYDSEAWNDELLLGAKESEPEHQVEMLLQDAESTANATSQDTSKKEEIPRPFPRVTEADKKNDQKSLDRLLSRTLYLLVQSKEGHWKFPSSPVESGETLRLAAERTLAQSAGVNMNTWMVGYHPVGWHAYNPPRAKSDKQTEVEVAGSKIFFLKSRIMAGQADLSVNTQNLKDFKWLSKEELSKYLNTQYYSNIKNMLADR
;
A
#
# COMPACT_ATOMS: atom_id res chain seq x y z
N MET A 1 45.68 -4.89 48.86
CA MET A 1 45.62 -5.28 50.29
C MET A 1 44.15 -5.36 50.66
N SER A 2 43.52 -6.53 50.55
CA SER A 2 43.49 -7.67 51.48
C SER A 2 42.93 -7.34 52.86
N SER A 3 41.91 -8.14 53.21
CA SER A 3 41.40 -8.50 54.55
C SER A 3 40.52 -7.45 55.25
N GLY A 4 39.33 -7.74 55.77
CA GLY A 4 38.71 -9.04 56.06
C GLY A 4 38.11 -9.02 57.47
N SER A 5 36.77 -9.09 57.53
CA SER A 5 35.95 -9.83 58.51
C SER A 5 36.20 -9.72 60.03
N ASN A 6 35.17 -9.40 60.82
CA ASN A 6 34.35 -10.38 61.55
C ASN A 6 33.52 -9.78 62.71
N GLY A 7 32.34 -10.37 62.94
CA GLY A 7 31.68 -10.45 64.26
C GLY A 7 30.46 -9.55 64.44
N ALA A 8 29.27 -9.84 63.89
CA ALA A 8 28.30 -10.89 64.27
C ALA A 8 27.36 -10.54 65.47
N ARG A 9 26.06 -10.50 65.12
CA ARG A 9 24.86 -10.95 65.89
C ARG A 9 24.25 -10.05 66.99
N ARG A 10 23.02 -9.61 66.69
CA ARG A 10 21.75 -9.56 67.50
C ARG A 10 20.95 -8.35 67.01
N MET A 11 19.66 -8.36 66.64
CA MET A 11 18.55 -9.27 66.84
C MET A 11 17.58 -9.22 65.64
N VAL A 12 16.67 -10.19 65.63
CA VAL A 12 15.69 -10.55 64.60
C VAL A 12 14.41 -9.72 64.70
N SER A 13 13.69 -9.67 63.57
CA SER A 13 12.26 -9.45 63.38
C SER A 13 11.78 -8.02 63.18
N LEU A 14 10.80 -7.96 62.27
CA LEU A 14 9.92 -6.87 61.90
C LEU A 14 10.48 -5.97 60.79
N LEU A 15 9.75 -6.00 59.67
CA LEU A 15 9.83 -5.11 58.51
C LEU A 15 10.74 -5.59 57.36
N ARG A 16 10.31 -6.65 56.68
CA ARG A 16 10.65 -6.87 55.27
C ARG A 16 9.35 -7.13 54.47
N PRO A 17 8.93 -6.22 53.58
CA PRO A 17 7.85 -6.50 52.64
C PRO A 17 8.35 -7.44 51.54
N SER A 18 7.55 -8.46 51.24
CA SER A 18 7.74 -9.42 50.15
C SER A 18 7.55 -8.74 48.79
N ILE A 19 8.51 -8.97 47.91
CA ILE A 19 8.46 -8.67 46.48
C ILE A 19 7.43 -9.61 45.83
N VAL A 20 6.27 -9.08 45.46
CA VAL A 20 5.39 -9.62 44.39
C VAL A 20 4.74 -8.41 43.70
N ASP A 21 5.04 -8.23 42.41
CA ASP A 21 4.56 -7.13 41.58
C ASP A 21 3.02 -7.14 41.40
N PRO A 22 2.38 -5.95 41.26
CA PRO A 22 0.94 -5.78 41.19
C PRO A 22 0.48 -5.74 39.73
N GLY A 23 0.06 -6.88 39.18
CA GLY A 23 -0.36 -6.95 37.77
C GLY A 23 -1.58 -7.84 37.48
N VAL A 24 -2.26 -8.36 38.49
CA VAL A 24 -3.34 -9.32 38.30
C VAL A 24 -4.61 -8.81 38.98
N CYS A 25 -5.72 -8.77 38.23
CA CYS A 25 -6.98 -8.24 38.73
C CYS A 25 -7.58 -9.17 39.81
N ARG A 26 -8.30 -8.54 40.75
CA ARG A 26 -8.85 -9.19 41.96
C ARG A 26 -9.78 -10.39 41.67
N SER A 27 -10.44 -10.41 40.51
CA SER A 27 -11.32 -11.53 40.09
C SER A 27 -10.56 -12.76 39.57
N CYS A 28 -9.34 -12.60 39.06
CA CYS A 28 -8.47 -13.73 38.69
C CYS A 28 -7.87 -14.43 39.92
N GLN A 29 -7.72 -13.70 41.03
CA GLN A 29 -7.19 -14.26 42.28
C GLN A 29 -8.21 -15.15 43.00
N GLU A 30 -9.51 -14.79 42.94
CA GLU A 30 -10.59 -15.58 43.55
C GLU A 30 -10.90 -16.90 42.81
N THR A 31 -10.59 -16.99 41.51
CA THR A 31 -10.81 -18.21 40.71
C THR A 31 -9.69 -19.25 40.87
N LEU A 32 -8.47 -18.83 41.18
CA LEU A 32 -7.33 -19.72 41.43
C LEU A 32 -7.36 -20.38 42.81
N GLY A 33 -8.05 -19.78 43.79
CA GLY A 33 -8.11 -20.28 45.17
C GLY A 33 -9.09 -21.44 45.44
N ARG A 34 -9.84 -21.92 44.43
CA ARG A 34 -10.93 -22.90 44.64
C ARG A 34 -10.83 -24.21 43.84
N ARG A 35 -9.68 -24.56 43.27
CA ARG A 35 -9.48 -25.89 42.63
C ARG A 35 -8.41 -26.70 43.34
N SER A 36 -8.79 -27.33 44.45
CA SER A 36 -8.10 -28.51 44.98
C SER A 36 -9.08 -29.69 44.91
N TYR A 37 -9.11 -30.34 43.75
CA TYR A 37 -9.62 -31.70 43.62
C TYR A 37 -8.59 -32.50 42.82
N ALA A 38 -7.74 -33.21 43.56
CA ALA A 38 -6.98 -34.32 43.03
C ALA A 38 -7.95 -35.51 42.88
N SER A 39 -8.15 -35.98 41.65
CA SER A 39 -8.74 -37.30 41.40
C SER A 39 -7.63 -38.24 40.94
N ALA A 40 -7.49 -39.33 41.67
CA ALA A 40 -6.61 -40.45 41.37
C ALA A 40 -6.99 -41.10 40.03
N ALA A 41 -5.98 -41.53 39.27
CA ALA A 41 -6.15 -42.35 38.08
C ALA A 41 -6.47 -43.80 38.48
N PRO A 42 -7.53 -44.44 37.95
CA PRO A 42 -7.65 -45.88 37.98
C PRO A 42 -6.99 -46.50 36.73
N ALA A 43 -6.39 -47.67 36.93
CA ALA A 43 -5.75 -48.50 35.92
C ALA A 43 -6.75 -49.09 34.92
N ALA A 44 -6.21 -49.53 33.78
CA ALA A 44 -6.91 -50.05 32.61
C ALA A 44 -7.80 -51.28 32.89
N THR A 45 -8.94 -51.30 32.21
CA THR A 45 -9.68 -52.52 31.88
C THR A 45 -9.94 -52.52 30.37
N GLU A 46 -9.43 -53.55 29.70
CA GLU A 46 -9.81 -53.91 28.34
C GLU A 46 -11.28 -54.33 28.32
N THR A 47 -12.11 -53.57 27.61
CA THR A 47 -13.44 -54.02 27.21
C THR A 47 -13.53 -53.90 25.70
N THR A 48 -13.49 -55.06 25.05
CA THR A 48 -13.96 -55.27 23.69
C THR A 48 -15.41 -54.79 23.58
N SER A 49 -15.61 -53.64 22.93
CA SER A 49 -16.92 -53.21 22.45
C SER A 49 -16.88 -53.11 20.93
N THR A 50 -17.42 -54.14 20.28
CA THR A 50 -17.98 -54.05 18.92
C THR A 50 -19.03 -52.95 18.89
N SER A 51 -18.75 -51.85 18.19
CA SER A 51 -19.73 -50.82 17.88
C SER A 51 -19.64 -50.44 16.41
N ALA A 52 -20.65 -50.91 15.68
CA ALA A 52 -21.28 -50.38 14.48
C ALA A 52 -20.48 -49.41 13.59
N SER A 53 -20.36 -49.78 12.33
CA SER A 53 -20.04 -48.90 11.21
C SER A 53 -20.99 -47.70 11.14
N THR A 54 -20.63 -46.59 11.78
CA THR A 54 -21.14 -45.28 11.38
C THR A 54 -20.44 -44.93 10.08
N THR A 55 -21.16 -45.04 8.96
CA THR A 55 -20.77 -44.35 7.73
C THR A 55 -20.57 -42.87 8.08
N PRO A 56 -19.39 -42.27 7.84
CA PRO A 56 -19.23 -40.85 8.05
C PRO A 56 -20.16 -40.15 7.06
N VAL A 57 -21.05 -39.30 7.56
CA VAL A 57 -21.76 -38.30 6.74
C VAL A 57 -20.65 -37.44 6.12
N VAL A 58 -20.29 -37.76 4.88
CA VAL A 58 -19.24 -37.05 4.14
C VAL A 58 -19.77 -35.63 3.95
N LYS A 59 -19.21 -34.69 4.73
CA LYS A 59 -19.48 -33.26 4.50
C LYS A 59 -19.18 -32.98 3.03
N PRO A 60 -20.06 -32.31 2.28
CA PRO A 60 -19.84 -32.12 0.86
C PRO A 60 -18.54 -31.34 0.65
N ALA A 61 -17.73 -31.83 -0.28
CA ALA A 61 -16.38 -31.32 -0.47
C ALA A 61 -16.42 -29.92 -1.09
N TYR A 62 -15.54 -29.03 -0.65
CA TYR A 62 -15.33 -27.72 -1.28
C TYR A 62 -14.06 -27.76 -2.11
N THR A 63 -14.13 -27.30 -3.36
CA THR A 63 -12.92 -27.07 -4.14
C THR A 63 -12.23 -25.82 -3.63
N ILE A 64 -10.99 -25.97 -3.15
CA ILE A 64 -10.16 -24.85 -2.70
C ILE A 64 -9.45 -24.29 -3.93
N ASN A 65 -9.62 -23.00 -4.18
CA ASN A 65 -8.98 -22.28 -5.29
C ASN A 65 -8.02 -21.23 -4.75
N ALA A 66 -6.85 -21.14 -5.37
CA ALA A 66 -5.89 -20.05 -5.18
C ALA A 66 -6.24 -18.92 -6.16
N GLY A 67 -6.70 -17.79 -5.62
CA GLY A 67 -6.94 -16.56 -6.36
C GLY A 67 -5.74 -15.62 -6.22
N VAL A 68 -5.47 -14.83 -7.26
CA VAL A 68 -4.38 -13.85 -7.24
C VAL A 68 -4.89 -12.46 -7.51
N VAL A 69 -4.59 -11.55 -6.58
CA VAL A 69 -4.82 -10.12 -6.72
C VAL A 69 -3.51 -9.49 -7.13
N LEU A 70 -3.26 -9.49 -8.44
CA LEU A 70 -2.09 -8.81 -9.00
C LEU A 70 -2.39 -7.31 -9.08
N SER A 71 -1.55 -6.53 -8.42
CA SER A 71 -1.70 -5.08 -8.30
C SER A 71 -0.47 -4.34 -8.83
N ARG A 72 -0.70 -3.29 -9.63
CA ARG A 72 0.33 -2.31 -10.00
C ARG A 72 0.18 -1.12 -9.05
N PRO A 73 1.14 -0.83 -8.16
CA PRO A 73 1.04 0.29 -7.22
C PRO A 73 1.09 1.65 -7.94
N PRO A 74 0.65 2.75 -7.29
CA PRO A 74 0.78 4.08 -7.87
C PRO A 74 2.25 4.42 -8.13
N GLN A 75 2.55 4.93 -9.31
CA GLN A 75 3.90 5.36 -9.72
C GLN A 75 4.13 6.85 -9.44
N ILE A 76 3.07 7.65 -9.40
CA ILE A 76 3.13 9.07 -9.06
C ILE A 76 2.30 9.37 -7.81
N THR A 77 2.63 10.47 -7.14
CA THR A 77 1.85 11.00 -6.03
C THR A 77 0.43 11.31 -6.48
N ARG A 78 -0.52 11.33 -5.55
CA ARG A 78 -1.89 11.76 -5.82
C ARG A 78 -1.96 13.26 -6.13
N ASP A 79 -3.07 13.66 -6.74
CA ASP A 79 -3.42 15.08 -6.84
C ASP A 79 -3.83 15.61 -5.45
N LEU A 80 -3.49 16.88 -5.21
CA LEU A 80 -3.81 17.58 -3.98
C LEU A 80 -5.23 18.13 -4.05
N GLU A 81 -5.96 18.02 -2.95
CA GLU A 81 -7.27 18.67 -2.84
C GLU A 81 -7.09 20.20 -2.81
N PRO A 82 -8.10 21.00 -3.23
CA PRO A 82 -8.00 22.46 -3.22
C PRO A 82 -7.62 23.04 -1.85
N PHE A 83 -8.15 22.46 -0.77
CA PHE A 83 -7.79 22.84 0.60
C PHE A 83 -6.34 22.50 0.95
N GLU A 84 -5.81 21.39 0.48
CA GLU A 84 -4.42 21.00 0.76
C GLU A 84 -3.45 21.91 0.03
N LYS A 85 -3.76 22.29 -1.22
CA LYS A 85 -2.98 23.26 -2.00
C LYS A 85 -2.86 24.60 -1.26
N SER A 86 -3.98 25.15 -0.82
CA SER A 86 -4.02 26.42 -0.08
C SER A 86 -3.33 26.30 1.28
N TYR A 87 -3.56 25.21 2.01
CA TYR A 87 -2.91 24.95 3.30
C TYR A 87 -1.39 24.87 3.17
N TYR A 88 -0.85 24.11 2.21
CA TYR A 88 0.60 24.04 2.02
C TYR A 88 1.19 25.39 1.65
N PHE A 89 0.53 26.15 0.79
CA PHE A 89 0.99 27.49 0.43
C PHE A 89 1.02 28.42 1.65
N TYR A 90 -0.04 28.42 2.46
CA TYR A 90 -0.11 29.17 3.71
C TYR A 90 1.04 28.79 4.66
N GLN A 91 1.28 27.50 4.85
CA GLN A 91 2.39 27.01 5.69
C GLN A 91 3.75 27.42 5.15
N LYS A 92 3.95 27.50 3.82
CA LYS A 92 5.21 27.98 3.23
C LYS A 92 5.48 29.45 3.57
N ARG A 93 4.47 30.33 3.48
CA ARG A 93 4.62 31.75 3.87
C ARG A 93 4.82 31.93 5.36
N LEU A 94 4.11 31.15 6.19
CA LEU A 94 4.34 31.13 7.63
C LEU A 94 5.77 30.67 7.95
N ASN A 95 6.26 29.65 7.24
CA ASN A 95 7.64 29.20 7.38
C ASN A 95 8.64 30.29 6.99
N GLU A 96 8.40 31.09 5.93
CA GLU A 96 9.26 32.22 5.55
C GLU A 96 9.38 33.28 6.68
N ARG A 97 8.34 33.44 7.51
CA ARG A 97 8.36 34.36 8.66
C ARG A 97 9.18 33.83 9.84
N LEU A 98 9.12 32.52 10.07
CA LEU A 98 9.73 31.88 11.24
C LEU A 98 11.14 31.36 10.97
N ALA A 99 11.44 31.02 9.71
CA ALA A 99 12.72 30.49 9.31
C ALA A 99 13.80 31.58 9.39
N LEU A 100 15.03 31.13 9.64
CA LEU A 100 16.19 32.00 9.54
C LEU A 100 16.35 32.50 8.09
N PRO A 101 16.79 33.75 7.90
CA PRO A 101 16.97 34.31 6.58
C PRO A 101 18.01 33.53 5.77
N PHE A 102 17.76 33.39 4.47
CA PHE A 102 18.62 32.64 3.57
C PHE A 102 20.05 33.21 3.51
N THR A 103 21.05 32.39 3.87
CA THR A 103 22.46 32.78 3.93
C THR A 103 23.13 32.73 2.56
N LYS A 104 22.93 33.76 1.73
CA LYS A 104 23.47 33.84 0.36
C LYS A 104 24.97 33.50 0.24
N TYR A 105 25.81 34.06 1.11
CA TYR A 105 27.27 33.94 1.02
C TYR A 105 27.80 32.50 1.19
N PHE A 106 26.98 31.61 1.76
CA PHE A 106 27.31 30.20 1.88
C PHE A 106 27.22 29.48 0.52
N TYR A 107 26.27 29.88 -0.34
CA TYR A 107 26.00 29.22 -1.62
C TYR A 107 26.63 29.96 -2.81
N PHE A 108 26.68 31.29 -2.77
CA PHE A 108 27.17 32.12 -3.88
C PHE A 108 28.41 32.91 -3.46
N LYS A 109 29.54 32.62 -4.12
CA LYS A 109 30.78 33.39 -3.96
C LYS A 109 30.62 34.78 -4.59
N ARG A 110 31.08 35.80 -3.87
CA ARG A 110 31.00 37.20 -4.34
C ARG A 110 31.76 37.37 -5.66
N GLY A 111 31.16 38.11 -6.60
CA GLY A 111 31.78 38.42 -7.90
C GLY A 111 31.74 37.27 -8.92
N THR A 112 30.93 36.24 -8.67
CA THR A 112 30.62 35.22 -9.67
C THR A 112 29.39 35.61 -10.47
N PRO A 113 29.25 35.20 -11.75
CA PRO A 113 28.04 35.42 -12.52
C PRO A 113 26.77 34.93 -11.81
N ALA A 114 26.87 33.84 -11.06
CA ALA A 114 25.76 33.32 -10.25
C ALA A 114 25.34 34.24 -9.09
N ASP A 115 26.28 34.95 -8.45
CA ASP A 115 25.97 35.95 -7.41
C ASP A 115 25.30 37.19 -8.02
N GLU A 116 25.68 37.59 -9.23
CA GLU A 116 25.07 38.71 -9.95
C GLU A 116 23.65 38.37 -10.42
N ASP A 117 23.44 37.19 -11.01
CA ASP A 117 22.12 36.69 -11.41
C ASP A 117 21.19 36.60 -10.19
N TRP A 118 21.67 36.03 -9.08
CA TRP A 118 20.90 35.96 -7.83
C TRP A 118 20.49 37.34 -7.32
N LYS A 119 21.41 38.32 -7.32
CA LYS A 119 21.11 39.71 -6.91
C LYS A 119 20.08 40.37 -7.82
N LYS A 120 20.11 40.08 -9.13
CA LYS A 120 19.11 40.60 -10.06
C LYS A 120 17.73 40.02 -9.73
N LYS A 121 17.65 38.71 -9.54
CA LYS A 121 16.39 37.99 -9.30
C LYS A 121 15.74 38.28 -7.95
N ILE A 122 16.55 38.46 -6.90
CA ILE A 122 16.02 38.76 -5.57
C ILE A 122 15.31 40.12 -5.55
N LEU A 123 15.71 41.08 -6.40
CA LEU A 123 15.03 42.36 -6.54
C LEU A 123 13.61 42.21 -7.10
N GLU A 124 13.43 41.28 -8.05
CA GLU A 124 12.14 41.00 -8.68
C GLU A 124 11.22 40.17 -7.77
N ARG A 125 11.78 39.12 -7.13
CA ARG A 125 11.02 38.17 -6.29
C ARG A 125 10.77 38.65 -4.86
N ARG A 126 11.63 39.53 -4.33
CA ARG A 126 11.70 39.97 -2.92
C ARG A 126 12.05 38.87 -1.89
N THR A 127 11.89 37.60 -2.22
CA THR A 127 12.26 36.45 -1.36
C THR A 127 13.16 35.45 -2.08
N ALA A 128 13.89 34.67 -1.26
CA ALA A 128 14.76 33.60 -1.75
C ALA A 128 13.96 32.40 -2.26
N ALA A 129 12.80 32.14 -1.66
CA ALA A 129 11.86 31.13 -2.11
C ALA A 129 11.28 31.47 -3.51
N ARG A 130 10.92 30.43 -4.27
CA ARG A 130 10.54 30.54 -5.69
C ARG A 130 9.05 30.31 -5.92
N ASP A 131 8.36 29.76 -4.92
CA ASP A 131 7.05 29.15 -5.00
C ASP A 131 6.00 29.80 -4.07
N ILE A 132 6.37 30.90 -3.38
CA ILE A 132 5.49 31.63 -2.44
C ILE A 132 4.95 32.97 -3.00
N GLY A 133 5.22 33.24 -4.27
CA GLY A 133 4.90 34.50 -4.93
C GLY A 133 5.69 35.69 -4.38
N LYS A 134 5.16 36.91 -4.58
CA LYS A 134 5.78 38.14 -4.06
C LYS A 134 5.37 38.35 -2.61
N TYR A 135 6.19 37.88 -1.69
CA TYR A 135 6.04 38.08 -0.26
C TYR A 135 7.39 38.48 0.33
N ASN A 136 7.40 39.23 1.43
CA ASN A 136 8.60 39.52 2.23
C ASN A 136 8.21 39.60 3.71
N ALA A 137 8.78 38.72 4.53
CA ALA A 137 8.46 38.59 5.94
C ALA A 137 8.92 39.78 6.80
N TYR A 138 9.85 40.61 6.31
CA TYR A 138 10.45 41.71 7.08
C TYR A 138 9.91 43.09 6.69
N ASP A 139 9.01 43.15 5.71
CA ASP A 139 8.43 44.40 5.21
C ASP A 139 7.29 44.90 6.13
N SER A 140 6.90 46.16 6.01
CA SER A 140 5.73 46.69 6.74
C SER A 140 4.42 45.99 6.35
N GLU A 141 4.39 45.39 5.15
CA GLU A 141 3.27 44.61 4.62
C GLU A 141 3.36 43.11 4.94
N ALA A 142 4.25 42.68 5.87
CA ALA A 142 4.43 41.27 6.22
C ALA A 142 3.16 40.59 6.77
N TRP A 143 2.20 41.38 7.26
CA TRP A 143 0.89 40.90 7.72
C TRP A 143 0.00 40.38 6.58
N ASN A 144 0.28 40.75 5.33
CA ASN A 144 -0.49 40.35 4.15
C ASN A 144 0.08 39.06 3.55
N ASP A 145 0.14 38.00 4.37
CA ASP A 145 0.67 36.70 4.00
C ASP A 145 -0.40 35.73 3.46
N GLU A 146 -1.68 36.02 3.64
CA GLU A 146 -2.76 35.19 3.11
C GLU A 146 -3.00 35.43 1.61
N LEU A 147 -3.53 34.42 0.92
CA LEU A 147 -3.96 34.53 -0.48
C LEU A 147 -5.46 34.77 -0.56
N LEU A 148 -5.87 35.54 -1.56
CA LEU A 148 -7.26 35.67 -1.93
C LEU A 148 -7.77 34.37 -2.60
N LEU A 149 -9.07 34.13 -2.50
CA LEU A 149 -9.72 33.00 -3.16
C LEU A 149 -9.50 33.06 -4.67
N GLY A 150 -9.10 31.94 -5.27
CA GLY A 150 -8.81 31.85 -6.72
C GLY A 150 -7.41 32.31 -7.12
N ALA A 151 -6.53 32.60 -6.17
CA ALA A 151 -5.12 32.86 -6.41
C ALA A 151 -4.41 31.67 -7.08
N LYS A 152 -3.75 31.95 -8.22
CA LYS A 152 -3.04 30.95 -9.03
C LYS A 152 -1.74 30.49 -8.37
N GLU A 153 -1.22 31.28 -7.44
CA GLU A 153 0.04 31.05 -6.72
C GLU A 153 0.02 29.75 -5.90
N SER A 154 -1.17 29.35 -5.44
CA SER A 154 -1.36 28.10 -4.69
C SER A 154 -1.34 26.85 -5.58
N GLU A 155 -1.54 27.00 -6.90
CA GLU A 155 -1.62 25.87 -7.81
C GLU A 155 -0.23 25.26 -8.10
N PRO A 156 -0.07 23.93 -8.01
CA PRO A 156 1.19 23.27 -8.29
C PRO A 156 1.74 23.56 -9.69
N GLU A 157 0.87 23.69 -10.70
CA GLU A 157 1.26 24.00 -12.08
C GLU A 157 1.94 25.36 -12.17
N HIS A 158 1.43 26.37 -11.46
CA HIS A 158 2.05 27.69 -11.41
C HIS A 158 3.40 27.65 -10.70
N GLN A 159 3.51 26.91 -9.59
CA GLN A 159 4.77 26.76 -8.86
C GLN A 159 5.85 26.10 -9.72
N VAL A 160 5.50 25.05 -10.47
CA VAL A 160 6.42 24.39 -11.41
C VAL A 160 6.87 25.36 -12.51
N GLU A 161 5.95 26.15 -13.07
CA GLU A 161 6.28 27.13 -14.10
C GLU A 161 7.24 28.21 -13.57
N MET A 162 7.00 28.74 -12.37
CA MET A 162 7.89 29.74 -11.76
C MET A 162 9.29 29.18 -11.48
N LEU A 163 9.37 27.91 -11.06
CA LEU A 163 10.65 27.22 -10.85
C LEU A 163 11.41 27.01 -12.16
N LEU A 164 10.71 26.65 -13.24
CA LEU A 164 11.31 26.48 -14.57
C LEU A 164 11.81 27.81 -15.12
N GLN A 165 11.00 28.87 -15.05
CA GLN A 165 11.40 30.21 -15.52
C GLN A 165 12.62 30.75 -14.75
N ASP A 166 12.69 30.52 -13.44
CA ASP A 166 13.88 30.89 -12.65
C ASP A 166 15.10 30.10 -13.10
N ALA A 167 14.96 28.80 -13.35
CA ALA A 167 16.08 27.97 -13.76
C ALA A 167 16.55 28.32 -15.19
N GLU A 168 15.63 28.53 -16.14
CA GLU A 168 15.94 28.94 -17.52
C GLU A 168 16.62 30.31 -17.55
N SER A 169 16.17 31.26 -16.72
CA SER A 169 16.83 32.56 -16.63
C SER A 169 18.24 32.47 -16.03
N THR A 170 18.48 31.58 -15.05
CA THR A 170 19.86 31.35 -14.53
C THR A 170 20.74 30.70 -15.58
N ALA A 171 20.25 29.69 -16.30
CA ALA A 171 20.98 28.99 -17.35
C ALA A 171 21.42 29.97 -18.45
N ASN A 172 20.50 30.82 -18.90
CA ASN A 172 20.78 31.83 -19.92
C ASN A 172 21.71 32.96 -19.43
N ALA A 173 21.59 33.38 -18.16
CA ALA A 173 22.45 34.43 -17.60
C ALA A 173 23.89 33.96 -17.34
N THR A 174 24.08 32.66 -17.10
CA THR A 174 25.40 32.07 -16.81
C THR A 174 26.07 31.48 -18.06
N SER A 175 25.32 31.30 -19.15
CA SER A 175 25.82 30.76 -20.40
C SER A 175 26.80 31.73 -21.09
N GLN A 176 27.92 31.18 -21.56
CA GLN A 176 28.90 31.94 -22.35
C GLN A 176 28.42 32.24 -23.78
N ASP A 177 27.50 31.41 -24.29
CA ASP A 177 26.94 31.55 -25.64
C ASP A 177 25.55 32.18 -25.56
N THR A 178 25.47 33.50 -25.77
CA THR A 178 24.21 34.25 -25.71
C THR A 178 23.28 34.00 -26.92
N SER A 179 23.73 33.22 -27.90
CA SER A 179 22.98 32.95 -29.13
C SER A 179 21.97 31.79 -28.98
N LYS A 180 22.17 30.90 -27.99
CA LYS A 180 21.31 29.75 -27.73
C LYS A 180 20.62 29.89 -26.39
N LYS A 181 19.29 29.87 -26.41
CA LYS A 181 18.48 29.85 -25.21
C LYS A 181 18.45 28.41 -24.69
N GLU A 182 18.98 28.19 -23.49
CA GLU A 182 18.95 26.86 -22.88
C GLU A 182 17.54 26.63 -22.31
N GLU A 183 16.81 25.68 -22.92
CA GLU A 183 15.50 25.26 -22.47
C GLU A 183 15.64 24.09 -21.50
N ILE A 184 15.09 24.25 -20.30
CA ILE A 184 15.14 23.20 -19.28
C ILE A 184 14.05 22.17 -19.58
N PRO A 185 14.39 20.86 -19.54
CA PRO A 185 13.41 19.82 -19.81
C PRO A 185 12.25 19.90 -18.81
N ARG A 186 11.05 20.09 -19.35
CA ARG A 186 9.81 20.16 -18.56
C ARG A 186 9.42 18.77 -18.04
N PRO A 187 8.85 18.65 -16.83
CA PRO A 187 8.33 17.38 -16.36
C PRO A 187 7.29 16.81 -17.33
N PHE A 188 7.29 15.48 -17.51
CA PHE A 188 6.29 14.81 -18.31
C PHE A 188 4.88 15.00 -17.73
N PRO A 189 3.84 15.06 -18.58
CA PRO A 189 2.47 15.20 -18.12
C PRO A 189 2.06 14.01 -17.26
N ARG A 190 1.30 14.29 -16.19
CA ARG A 190 0.76 13.25 -15.28
C ARG A 190 -0.27 12.36 -15.97
N VAL A 191 -0.96 12.89 -17.00
CA VAL A 191 -1.96 12.20 -17.83
C VAL A 191 -1.26 11.66 -19.07
N THR A 192 -1.28 10.34 -19.23
CA THR A 192 -0.59 9.66 -20.35
C THR A 192 -1.47 9.57 -21.60
N GLU A 193 -0.91 9.10 -22.72
CA GLU A 193 -1.72 8.80 -23.90
C GLU A 193 -2.75 7.69 -23.66
N ALA A 194 -2.40 6.72 -22.82
CA ALA A 194 -3.28 5.62 -22.44
C ALA A 194 -4.49 6.11 -21.65
N ASP A 195 -4.33 7.15 -20.82
CA ASP A 195 -5.45 7.83 -20.15
C ASP A 195 -6.38 8.49 -21.17
N LYS A 196 -5.82 9.21 -22.15
CA LYS A 196 -6.60 9.89 -23.20
C LYS A 196 -7.36 8.90 -24.08
N LYS A 197 -6.74 7.78 -24.43
CA LYS A 197 -7.34 6.70 -25.25
C LYS A 197 -8.21 5.75 -24.42
N ASN A 198 -8.19 5.87 -23.10
CA ASN A 198 -8.80 4.94 -22.14
C ASN A 198 -8.43 3.46 -22.41
N ASP A 199 -7.14 3.20 -22.65
CA ASP A 199 -6.65 1.85 -22.90
C ASP A 199 -6.55 1.04 -21.60
N GLN A 200 -7.55 0.21 -21.36
CA GLN A 200 -7.66 -0.65 -20.18
C GLN A 200 -6.67 -1.82 -20.18
N LYS A 201 -5.87 -2.05 -21.24
CA LYS A 201 -4.83 -3.09 -21.26
C LYS A 201 -3.44 -2.56 -20.92
N SER A 202 -3.23 -1.26 -21.06
CA SER A 202 -1.96 -0.62 -20.71
C SER A 202 -1.78 -0.50 -19.19
N LEU A 203 -0.52 -0.62 -18.74
CA LEU A 203 -0.14 -0.36 -17.35
C LEU A 203 0.15 1.13 -17.08
N ASP A 204 0.40 1.91 -18.14
CA ASP A 204 0.76 3.33 -18.08
C ASP A 204 -0.45 4.26 -17.96
N ARG A 205 -1.66 3.70 -17.83
CA ARG A 205 -2.90 4.43 -17.54
C ARG A 205 -3.06 4.66 -16.04
N LEU A 206 -3.59 5.78 -15.57
CA LEU A 206 -3.88 6.06 -14.15
C LEU A 206 -2.67 5.82 -13.24
N LEU A 207 -1.57 6.54 -13.51
CA LEU A 207 -0.32 6.38 -12.76
C LEU A 207 -0.44 6.69 -11.25
N SER A 208 -1.40 7.53 -10.88
CA SER A 208 -1.67 7.92 -9.48
C SER A 208 -2.52 6.91 -8.69
N ARG A 209 -3.03 5.87 -9.37
CA ARG A 209 -3.92 4.85 -8.80
C ARG A 209 -3.34 3.44 -8.96
N THR A 210 -3.82 2.53 -8.12
CA THR A 210 -3.51 1.12 -8.12
C THR A 210 -4.42 0.45 -9.13
N LEU A 211 -3.79 -0.24 -10.09
CA LEU A 211 -4.51 -1.06 -11.04
C LEU A 211 -4.48 -2.51 -10.61
N TYR A 212 -5.59 -3.20 -10.83
CA TYR A 212 -5.74 -4.63 -10.57
C TYR A 212 -5.98 -5.38 -11.87
N LEU A 213 -5.34 -6.53 -12.01
CA LEU A 213 -5.54 -7.42 -13.15
C LEU A 213 -6.87 -8.17 -13.00
N LEU A 214 -7.79 -7.95 -13.94
CA LEU A 214 -8.95 -8.81 -14.14
C LEU A 214 -8.79 -9.63 -15.41
N VAL A 215 -9.33 -10.86 -15.34
CA VAL A 215 -9.39 -11.77 -16.48
C VAL A 215 -10.83 -12.17 -16.76
N GLN A 216 -11.13 -12.37 -18.04
CA GLN A 216 -12.43 -12.79 -18.51
C GLN A 216 -12.46 -14.31 -18.71
N SER A 217 -13.36 -14.98 -18.00
CA SER A 217 -13.65 -16.40 -18.20
C SER A 217 -14.25 -16.64 -19.59
N LYS A 218 -14.20 -17.89 -20.09
CA LYS A 218 -14.87 -18.31 -21.33
C LYS A 218 -16.37 -17.97 -21.32
N GLU A 219 -17.00 -18.06 -20.17
CA GLU A 219 -18.42 -17.72 -19.91
C GLU A 219 -18.71 -16.21 -19.97
N GLY A 220 -17.69 -15.37 -20.09
CA GLY A 220 -17.82 -13.91 -20.19
C GLY A 220 -17.76 -13.18 -18.85
N HIS A 221 -17.74 -13.90 -17.73
CA HIS A 221 -17.62 -13.32 -16.39
C HIS A 221 -16.21 -12.82 -16.08
N TRP A 222 -16.12 -11.62 -15.53
CA TRP A 222 -14.86 -11.04 -15.04
C TRP A 222 -14.58 -11.49 -13.62
N LYS A 223 -13.34 -11.90 -13.35
CA LYS A 223 -12.85 -12.30 -12.03
C LYS A 223 -11.36 -12.09 -11.92
N PHE A 224 -10.82 -12.19 -10.71
CA PHE A 224 -9.38 -12.34 -10.54
C PHE A 224 -8.91 -13.71 -11.06
N PRO A 225 -7.67 -13.82 -11.55
CA PRO A 225 -7.06 -15.10 -11.89
C PRO A 225 -7.17 -16.07 -10.72
N SER A 226 -7.72 -17.26 -10.97
CA SER A 226 -7.95 -18.26 -9.93
C SER A 226 -7.85 -19.67 -10.50
N SER A 227 -7.11 -20.57 -9.84
CA SER A 227 -7.04 -21.99 -10.20
C SER A 227 -7.29 -22.88 -8.98
N PRO A 228 -7.72 -24.14 -9.17
CA PRO A 228 -7.82 -25.10 -8.07
C PRO A 228 -6.44 -25.44 -7.51
N VAL A 229 -6.37 -25.60 -6.19
CA VAL A 229 -5.16 -26.05 -5.49
C VAL A 229 -5.01 -27.56 -5.71
N GLU A 230 -3.86 -27.95 -6.25
CA GLU A 230 -3.47 -29.34 -6.51
C GLU A 230 -2.92 -30.01 -5.23
N SER A 231 -2.85 -31.34 -5.24
CA SER A 231 -2.32 -32.10 -4.10
C SER A 231 -0.82 -31.85 -3.94
N GLY A 232 -0.39 -31.49 -2.73
CA GLY A 232 1.03 -31.30 -2.41
C GLY A 232 1.59 -29.89 -2.64
N GLU A 233 0.80 -28.95 -3.19
CA GLU A 233 1.21 -27.55 -3.30
C GLU A 233 0.66 -26.67 -2.17
N THR A 234 1.39 -25.60 -1.86
CA THR A 234 0.90 -24.55 -0.94
C THR A 234 0.04 -23.55 -1.69
N LEU A 235 -0.84 -22.83 -0.99
CA LEU A 235 -1.70 -21.80 -1.60
C LEU A 235 -0.89 -20.72 -2.35
N ARG A 236 0.33 -20.43 -1.90
CA ARG A 236 1.24 -19.51 -2.58
C ARG A 236 1.78 -20.07 -3.89
N LEU A 237 2.27 -21.31 -3.89
CA LEU A 237 2.75 -21.96 -5.11
C LEU A 237 1.63 -22.11 -6.15
N ALA A 238 0.44 -22.48 -5.68
CA ALA A 238 -0.77 -22.52 -6.48
C ALA A 238 -1.09 -21.15 -7.11
N ALA A 239 -0.95 -20.06 -6.35
CA ALA A 239 -1.12 -18.69 -6.84
C ALA A 239 -0.05 -18.30 -7.89
N GLU A 240 1.23 -18.62 -7.67
CA GLU A 240 2.31 -18.35 -8.63
C GLU A 240 2.09 -19.10 -9.94
N ARG A 241 1.71 -20.38 -9.85
CA ARG A 241 1.29 -21.22 -10.98
C ARG A 241 0.05 -20.64 -11.69
N THR A 242 -0.95 -20.20 -10.93
CA THR A 242 -2.16 -19.56 -11.48
C THR A 242 -1.82 -18.36 -12.34
N LEU A 243 -0.92 -17.49 -11.88
CA LEU A 243 -0.47 -16.33 -12.65
C LEU A 243 0.21 -16.74 -13.95
N ALA A 244 1.19 -17.66 -13.88
CA ALA A 244 1.91 -18.13 -15.06
C ALA A 244 0.96 -18.78 -16.09
N GLN A 245 -0.03 -19.55 -15.61
CA GLN A 245 -1.02 -20.22 -16.46
C GLN A 245 -2.03 -19.28 -17.10
N SER A 246 -2.38 -18.17 -16.43
CA SER A 246 -3.46 -17.26 -16.85
C SER A 246 -2.97 -16.08 -17.67
N ALA A 247 -1.89 -15.44 -17.23
CA ALA A 247 -1.40 -14.16 -17.76
C ALA A 247 0.06 -14.23 -18.26
N GLY A 248 0.62 -15.45 -18.33
CA GLY A 248 1.95 -15.70 -18.88
C GLY A 248 3.09 -15.42 -17.89
N VAL A 249 4.31 -15.70 -18.35
CA VAL A 249 5.55 -15.57 -17.56
C VAL A 249 6.24 -14.22 -17.77
N ASN A 250 5.81 -13.41 -18.74
CA ASN A 250 6.41 -12.12 -19.11
C ASN A 250 6.02 -10.98 -18.15
N MET A 251 5.87 -11.30 -16.86
CA MET A 251 5.59 -10.35 -15.79
C MET A 251 6.55 -10.60 -14.63
N ASN A 252 7.29 -9.57 -14.23
CA ASN A 252 8.06 -9.58 -13.00
C ASN A 252 7.09 -9.34 -11.83
N THR A 253 6.64 -10.42 -11.21
CA THR A 253 5.68 -10.40 -10.11
C THR A 253 6.32 -10.80 -8.79
N TRP A 254 5.88 -10.15 -7.71
CA TRP A 254 6.31 -10.43 -6.35
C TRP A 254 5.10 -10.71 -5.46
N MET A 255 5.01 -11.95 -4.98
CA MET A 255 4.01 -12.35 -3.97
C MET A 255 4.38 -11.77 -2.60
N VAL A 256 3.47 -10.99 -2.01
CA VAL A 256 3.74 -10.21 -0.79
C VAL A 256 3.92 -11.12 0.43
N GLY A 257 3.20 -12.24 0.50
CA GLY A 257 3.26 -13.16 1.64
C GLY A 257 2.51 -14.45 1.39
N TYR A 258 2.47 -15.32 2.41
CA TYR A 258 1.81 -16.63 2.36
C TYR A 258 0.35 -16.59 2.84
N HIS A 259 -0.06 -15.51 3.51
CA HIS A 259 -1.40 -15.37 4.07
C HIS A 259 -2.38 -14.80 3.03
N PRO A 260 -3.60 -15.37 2.91
CA PRO A 260 -4.61 -14.80 2.04
C PRO A 260 -5.13 -13.46 2.61
N VAL A 261 -5.28 -12.46 1.74
CA VAL A 261 -5.79 -11.13 2.11
C VAL A 261 -7.32 -11.06 2.12
N GLY A 262 -7.97 -12.06 1.54
CA GLY A 262 -9.43 -12.15 1.46
C GLY A 262 -9.86 -13.50 0.91
N TRP A 263 -11.15 -13.75 0.95
CA TRP A 263 -11.73 -14.98 0.42
C TRP A 263 -13.13 -14.75 -0.15
N HIS A 264 -13.56 -15.64 -1.04
CA HIS A 264 -14.91 -15.67 -1.57
C HIS A 264 -15.38 -17.12 -1.68
N ALA A 265 -16.55 -17.43 -1.11
CA ALA A 265 -17.22 -18.70 -1.34
C ALA A 265 -18.32 -18.55 -2.39
N TYR A 266 -18.33 -19.49 -3.32
CA TYR A 266 -19.42 -19.72 -4.24
C TYR A 266 -20.10 -21.04 -3.88
N ASN A 267 -21.34 -20.94 -3.42
CA ASN A 267 -22.18 -22.08 -3.09
C ASN A 267 -23.29 -22.20 -4.14
N PRO A 268 -23.17 -23.09 -5.14
CA PRO A 268 -24.25 -23.31 -6.09
C PRO A 268 -25.53 -23.83 -5.38
N PRO A 269 -26.73 -23.50 -5.89
CA PRO A 269 -28.00 -23.94 -5.28
C PRO A 269 -28.18 -25.46 -5.22
N ARG A 270 -27.50 -26.19 -6.11
CA ARG A 270 -27.44 -27.65 -6.11
C ARG A 270 -25.98 -28.07 -6.15
N ALA A 271 -25.60 -29.00 -5.27
CA ALA A 271 -24.30 -29.64 -5.33
C ALA A 271 -24.11 -30.31 -6.68
N LYS A 272 -22.94 -30.12 -7.29
CA LYS A 272 -22.59 -30.83 -8.53
C LYS A 272 -21.81 -32.07 -8.13
N SER A 273 -22.22 -33.23 -8.62
CA SER A 273 -21.42 -34.45 -8.52
C SER A 273 -20.18 -34.29 -9.39
N ASP A 274 -18.99 -34.43 -8.80
CA ASP A 274 -17.76 -34.46 -9.59
C ASP A 274 -17.69 -35.77 -10.39
N LYS A 275 -17.50 -35.67 -11.71
CA LYS A 275 -17.59 -36.81 -12.64
C LYS A 275 -16.43 -37.80 -12.47
N GLN A 276 -15.36 -37.41 -11.80
CA GLN A 276 -14.16 -38.24 -11.62
C GLN A 276 -14.07 -38.93 -10.26
N THR A 277 -14.69 -38.38 -9.22
CA THR A 277 -14.54 -38.88 -7.84
C THR A 277 -15.84 -39.33 -7.19
N GLU A 278 -17.00 -39.17 -7.86
CA GLU A 278 -18.35 -39.46 -7.34
C GLU A 278 -18.69 -38.73 -6.01
N VAL A 279 -17.86 -37.77 -5.58
CA VAL A 279 -18.10 -36.94 -4.40
C VAL A 279 -18.98 -35.75 -4.76
N GLU A 280 -20.00 -35.48 -3.93
CA GLU A 280 -20.79 -34.27 -4.03
C GLU A 280 -19.97 -33.03 -3.65
N VAL A 281 -19.74 -32.13 -4.60
CA VAL A 281 -19.05 -30.86 -4.37
C VAL A 281 -20.08 -29.78 -4.01
N ALA A 282 -20.02 -29.29 -2.78
CA ALA A 282 -20.93 -28.26 -2.27
C ALA A 282 -20.69 -26.88 -2.89
N GLY A 283 -19.48 -26.61 -3.39
CA GLY A 283 -19.11 -25.33 -3.96
C GLY A 283 -17.61 -25.13 -4.05
N SER A 284 -17.20 -23.88 -4.29
CA SER A 284 -15.79 -23.48 -4.35
C SER A 284 -15.48 -22.36 -3.38
N LYS A 285 -14.29 -22.43 -2.77
CA LYS A 285 -13.75 -21.39 -1.87
C LYS A 285 -12.48 -20.85 -2.49
N ILE A 286 -12.49 -19.58 -2.85
CA ILE A 286 -11.35 -18.89 -3.45
C ILE A 286 -10.66 -18.08 -2.35
N PHE A 287 -9.37 -18.34 -2.12
CA PHE A 287 -8.54 -17.55 -1.23
C PHE A 287 -7.60 -16.67 -2.04
N PHE A 288 -7.63 -15.37 -1.80
CA PHE A 288 -6.89 -14.38 -2.58
C PHE A 288 -5.54 -14.07 -1.95
N LEU A 289 -4.46 -14.23 -2.71
CA LEU A 289 -3.14 -13.74 -2.34
C LEU A 289 -2.84 -12.43 -3.04
N LYS A 290 -2.15 -11.54 -2.34
CA LYS A 290 -1.71 -10.26 -2.88
C LYS A 290 -0.37 -10.42 -3.59
N SER A 291 -0.34 -9.99 -4.84
CA SER A 291 0.87 -9.93 -5.67
C SER A 291 1.07 -8.52 -6.21
N ARG A 292 2.32 -8.13 -6.45
CA ARG A 292 2.69 -6.86 -7.06
C ARG A 292 3.41 -7.10 -8.37
N ILE A 293 3.01 -6.38 -9.41
CA ILE A 293 3.79 -6.33 -10.66
C ILE A 293 4.82 -5.20 -10.57
N MET A 294 6.06 -5.50 -10.94
CA MET A 294 7.17 -4.53 -10.98
C MET A 294 7.47 -4.11 -12.43
N ALA A 295 7.38 -5.05 -13.37
CA ALA A 295 7.61 -4.82 -14.80
C ALA A 295 6.95 -5.93 -15.63
N GLY A 296 6.85 -5.72 -16.94
CA GLY A 296 6.26 -6.67 -17.88
C GLY A 296 4.77 -6.43 -18.13
N GLN A 297 4.14 -7.35 -18.86
CA GLN A 297 2.73 -7.24 -19.26
C GLN A 297 2.08 -8.62 -19.28
N ALA A 298 0.77 -8.66 -19.01
CA ALA A 298 -0.01 -9.87 -19.14
C ALA A 298 -0.13 -10.29 -20.60
N ASP A 299 0.17 -11.55 -20.88
CA ASP A 299 -0.02 -12.17 -22.20
C ASP A 299 -0.92 -13.39 -22.06
N LEU A 300 -2.01 -13.41 -22.84
CA LEU A 300 -3.00 -14.49 -22.85
C LEU A 300 -2.76 -15.49 -23.99
N SER A 301 -1.72 -15.31 -24.80
CA SER A 301 -1.44 -16.18 -25.95
C SER A 301 -1.17 -17.65 -25.58
N VAL A 302 -0.51 -17.91 -24.44
CA VAL A 302 -0.11 -19.25 -23.97
C VAL A 302 -1.01 -19.77 -22.83
N ASN A 303 -2.23 -19.24 -22.72
CA ASN A 303 -3.08 -19.47 -21.56
C ASN A 303 -3.70 -20.88 -21.53
N THR A 304 -3.54 -21.58 -20.41
CA THR A 304 -4.09 -22.93 -20.18
C THR A 304 -5.53 -22.91 -19.61
N GLN A 305 -5.98 -21.77 -19.08
CA GLN A 305 -7.28 -21.58 -18.44
C GLN A 305 -8.36 -21.07 -19.41
N ASN A 306 -8.08 -21.02 -20.71
CA ASN A 306 -9.03 -20.58 -21.75
C ASN A 306 -9.68 -19.21 -21.47
N LEU A 307 -8.90 -18.24 -20.96
CA LEU A 307 -9.39 -16.88 -20.70
C LEU A 307 -9.42 -16.10 -22.02
N LYS A 308 -10.45 -15.28 -22.19
CA LYS A 308 -10.69 -14.55 -23.45
C LYS A 308 -9.96 -13.22 -23.53
N ASP A 309 -9.95 -12.48 -22.43
CA ASP A 309 -9.44 -11.12 -22.38
C ASP A 309 -8.95 -10.77 -20.97
N PHE A 310 -8.17 -9.71 -20.86
CA PHE A 310 -7.69 -9.16 -19.59
C PHE A 310 -7.76 -7.63 -19.59
N LYS A 311 -7.85 -7.06 -18.39
CA LYS A 311 -7.90 -5.61 -18.17
C LYS A 311 -7.20 -5.22 -16.87
N TRP A 312 -6.61 -4.04 -16.87
CA TRP A 312 -6.06 -3.36 -15.70
C TRP A 312 -7.00 -2.24 -15.27
N LEU A 313 -7.63 -2.41 -14.11
CA LEU A 313 -8.72 -1.56 -13.65
C LEU A 313 -8.48 -1.03 -12.24
N SER A 314 -8.94 0.20 -11.99
CA SER A 314 -8.92 0.80 -10.65
C SER A 314 -10.04 0.23 -9.76
N LYS A 315 -9.94 0.41 -8.44
CA LYS A 315 -10.97 -0.05 -7.48
C LYS A 315 -12.39 0.45 -7.82
N GLU A 316 -12.48 1.69 -8.31
CA GLU A 316 -13.73 2.35 -8.69
C GLU A 316 -14.34 1.68 -9.94
N GLU A 317 -13.51 1.34 -10.92
CA GLU A 317 -13.93 0.68 -12.16
C GLU A 317 -14.32 -0.80 -11.93
N LEU A 318 -13.66 -1.49 -11.01
CA LEU A 318 -13.92 -2.90 -10.69
C LEU A 318 -15.39 -3.16 -10.32
N SER A 319 -16.04 -2.20 -9.66
CA SER A 319 -17.45 -2.30 -9.26
C SER A 319 -18.41 -2.48 -10.45
N LYS A 320 -18.04 -2.00 -11.64
CA LYS A 320 -18.86 -2.06 -12.86
C LYS A 320 -18.75 -3.39 -13.59
N TYR A 321 -17.63 -4.09 -13.43
CA TYR A 321 -17.33 -5.34 -14.16
C TYR A 321 -17.62 -6.60 -13.33
N LEU A 322 -17.44 -6.51 -12.02
CA LEU A 322 -17.60 -7.66 -11.12
C LEU A 322 -19.04 -7.79 -10.65
N ASN A 323 -19.45 -9.03 -10.37
CA ASN A 323 -20.74 -9.29 -9.72
C ASN A 323 -20.77 -8.60 -8.34
N THR A 324 -21.89 -7.97 -8.00
CA THR A 324 -22.10 -7.28 -6.71
C THR A 324 -21.71 -8.12 -5.49
N GLN A 325 -22.07 -9.41 -5.47
CA GLN A 325 -21.73 -10.31 -4.35
C GLN A 325 -20.25 -10.67 -4.31
N TYR A 326 -19.60 -10.72 -5.47
CA TYR A 326 -18.17 -10.93 -5.55
C TYR A 326 -17.45 -9.67 -5.06
N TYR A 327 -17.84 -8.50 -5.59
CA TYR A 327 -17.29 -7.19 -5.23
C TYR A 327 -17.41 -6.89 -3.72
N SER A 328 -18.55 -7.19 -3.11
CA SER A 328 -18.78 -6.96 -1.67
C SER A 328 -17.79 -7.72 -0.78
N ASN A 329 -17.41 -8.95 -1.17
CA ASN A 329 -16.43 -9.75 -0.43
C ASN A 329 -14.99 -9.25 -0.63
N ILE A 330 -14.67 -8.74 -1.82
CA ILE A 330 -13.30 -8.33 -2.17
C ILE A 330 -13.00 -6.85 -1.89
N LYS A 331 -13.99 -5.98 -1.75
CA LYS A 331 -13.78 -4.52 -1.70
C LYS A 331 -12.81 -4.09 -0.60
N ASN A 332 -12.77 -4.83 0.52
CA ASN A 332 -11.95 -4.51 1.69
C ASN A 332 -10.47 -4.91 1.50
N MET A 333 -10.15 -5.84 0.59
CA MET A 333 -8.76 -6.22 0.31
C MET A 333 -8.07 -5.28 -0.71
N LEU A 334 -8.84 -4.43 -1.38
CA LEU A 334 -8.37 -3.48 -2.38
C LEU A 334 -8.07 -2.13 -1.75
N ALA A 335 -6.90 -1.58 -2.05
CA ALA A 335 -6.57 -0.19 -1.73
C ALA A 335 -7.43 0.78 -2.56
N ASP A 336 -7.89 1.86 -1.93
CA ASP A 336 -8.62 2.96 -2.59
C ASP A 336 -7.75 3.73 -3.58
N ARG A 337 -6.44 3.70 -3.35
CA ARG A 337 -5.44 4.31 -4.19
C ARG A 337 -4.46 3.32 -4.72
#